data_AF-A0A1B6YD25-F1
#
_entry.id   AF-A0A1B6YD25-F1
#
_cell.length_a   1.000
_cell.length_b   1.000
_cell.length_c   1.000
_cell.angle_alpha   90.00
_cell.angle_beta   90.00
_cell.angle_gamma   90.00
#
_symmetry.space_group_name_H-M   'P 1'
#
loop_
_entity.id
_entity.type
_entity.pdbx_description
1 polymer ?
#
loop_
_entity_poly.entity_id
_entity_poly.type
_entity_poly.pdbx_seq_one_letter_code
_entity_poly.pdbx_strand_id
1 'polypeptide(L)'
;MKLNTKHLLLSLCIAIISISCGTSEPALLKPELSSEMNNTQQSAAKPDTSRSIAVTINERVKYELTKIDTSWTGVVLQYDTNDPLTRKIVREIPLVPAYGWSDFENVVQFLMIYTIPDQKEIENHTPAPISNQSRSYKIAVFDGENSRTYHYFNPEGELNEYWESRNVVTFGTYLTSEMKVIEEKN
;
A
#
# COMPACT_ATOMS: atom_id res chain seq x y z
N MET A 1 -24.69 -45.06 16.01
CA MET A 1 -24.99 -44.34 17.26
C MET A 1 -23.77 -44.35 18.17
N LYS A 2 -23.01 -43.25 18.20
CA LYS A 2 -22.17 -42.75 19.31
C LYS A 2 -21.40 -41.52 18.83
N LEU A 3 -21.84 -40.32 19.22
CA LEU A 3 -20.95 -39.17 19.34
C LEU A 3 -19.97 -39.47 20.49
N ASN A 4 -18.75 -38.96 20.40
CA ASN A 4 -18.15 -38.35 21.57
C ASN A 4 -17.22 -37.19 21.18
N THR A 5 -16.89 -36.35 22.16
CA THR A 5 -16.65 -34.92 21.97
C THR A 5 -15.48 -34.45 22.83
N LYS A 6 -14.69 -33.50 22.31
CA LYS A 6 -13.75 -32.62 23.06
C LYS A 6 -12.53 -33.39 23.65
N HIS A 7 -11.31 -32.85 23.62
CA HIS A 7 -10.94 -31.63 24.32
C HIS A 7 -9.76 -30.86 23.70
N LEU A 8 -9.86 -29.54 23.86
CA LEU A 8 -8.83 -28.52 23.68
C LEU A 8 -7.74 -28.68 24.76
N LEU A 9 -6.45 -28.56 24.39
CA LEU A 9 -5.42 -28.14 25.35
C LEU A 9 -4.26 -27.41 24.64
N LEU A 10 -4.14 -26.14 24.98
CA LEU A 10 -3.07 -25.21 24.63
C LEU A 10 -1.81 -25.55 25.47
N SER A 11 -0.62 -25.53 24.88
CA SER A 11 0.60 -25.27 25.65
C SER A 11 1.70 -24.63 24.82
N LEU A 12 2.36 -23.65 25.41
CA LEU A 12 3.36 -22.75 24.85
C LEU A 12 4.70 -23.04 25.53
N CYS A 13 5.76 -23.32 24.75
CA CYS A 13 7.13 -23.35 25.27
C CYS A 13 8.09 -22.66 24.30
N ILE A 14 8.38 -21.38 24.57
CA ILE A 14 9.54 -20.67 24.01
C ILE A 14 10.64 -20.71 25.07
N ALA A 15 11.81 -21.22 24.69
CA ALA A 15 13.04 -21.05 25.47
C ALA A 15 14.23 -21.01 24.50
N ILE A 16 14.72 -19.81 24.21
CA ILE A 16 16.03 -19.61 23.56
C ILE A 16 16.98 -19.09 24.63
N ILE A 17 18.08 -19.82 24.79
CA ILE A 17 19.12 -19.54 25.79
C ILE A 17 20.16 -18.62 25.15
N SER A 18 20.44 -17.49 25.79
CA SER A 18 21.62 -16.66 25.47
C SER A 18 22.46 -16.45 26.72
N ILE A 19 23.55 -17.22 26.83
CA ILE A 19 24.60 -17.02 27.82
C ILE A 19 25.61 -16.05 27.20
N SER A 20 25.90 -14.93 27.88
CA SER A 20 27.21 -14.29 27.79
C SER A 20 27.50 -13.61 29.12
N CYS A 21 28.60 -14.04 29.75
CA CYS A 21 29.11 -13.50 31.00
C CYS A 21 30.48 -12.88 30.73
N GLY A 22 30.69 -11.65 31.17
CA GLY A 22 31.93 -10.91 30.96
C GLY A 22 32.07 -9.80 31.99
N THR A 23 32.66 -10.10 33.13
CA THR A 23 32.86 -9.17 34.25
C THR A 23 34.32 -8.70 34.31
N SER A 24 34.56 -7.39 34.44
CA SER A 24 35.83 -6.83 34.91
C SER A 24 35.63 -5.39 35.43
N GLU A 25 35.78 -5.22 36.75
CA GLU A 25 36.04 -3.96 37.49
C GLU A 25 37.20 -4.26 38.48
N PRO A 26 37.86 -3.29 39.15
CA PRO A 26 37.51 -1.86 39.38
C PRO A 26 38.66 -0.89 38.91
N ALA A 27 38.92 0.34 39.37
CA ALA A 27 38.46 1.10 40.55
C ALA A 27 38.73 2.63 40.52
N LEU A 28 38.01 3.35 41.40
CA LEU A 28 38.41 4.54 42.20
C LEU A 28 38.66 5.93 41.55
N LEU A 29 37.76 6.88 41.95
CA LEU A 29 37.98 8.31 42.27
C LEU A 29 38.27 9.27 41.08
N LYS A 30 37.65 10.47 40.96
CA LYS A 30 37.04 11.42 41.93
C LYS A 30 35.84 12.17 41.30
N PRO A 31 35.03 12.94 42.06
CA PRO A 31 33.85 13.64 41.55
C PRO A 31 34.13 15.10 41.15
N GLU A 32 33.43 15.62 40.14
CA GLU A 32 33.19 17.06 40.00
C GLU A 32 31.89 17.37 39.23
N LEU A 33 31.29 18.53 39.57
CA LEU A 33 29.98 18.98 39.07
C LEU A 33 30.03 19.35 37.57
N SER A 34 29.07 18.88 36.77
CA SER A 34 28.27 19.76 35.91
C SER A 34 27.09 19.04 35.25
N SER A 35 25.91 19.65 35.43
CA SER A 35 24.90 19.92 34.42
C SER A 35 24.97 19.16 33.07
N GLU A 36 24.15 18.11 32.93
CA GLU A 36 23.08 18.13 31.90
C GLU A 36 22.08 17.00 32.16
N MET A 37 20.92 17.39 32.70
CA MET A 37 19.76 16.52 32.78
C MET A 37 19.14 16.45 31.38
N ASN A 38 19.75 15.64 30.51
CA ASN A 38 19.18 15.29 29.21
C ASN A 38 17.91 14.48 29.45
N ASN A 39 16.80 15.20 29.62
CA ASN A 39 15.48 14.71 29.31
C ASN A 39 15.54 14.20 27.87
N THR A 40 15.65 12.88 27.71
CA THR A 40 15.18 12.21 26.51
C THR A 40 13.67 12.46 26.46
N GLN A 41 13.28 13.62 25.96
CA GLN A 41 11.98 13.83 25.38
C GLN A 41 11.92 12.84 24.23
N GLN A 42 11.36 11.67 24.54
CA GLN A 42 10.81 10.73 23.61
C GLN A 42 9.74 11.52 22.85
N SER A 43 10.19 12.22 21.82
CA SER A 43 9.34 13.01 20.95
C SER A 43 8.37 12.01 20.36
N ALA A 44 7.13 12.05 20.82
CA ALA A 44 6.08 11.21 20.29
C ALA A 44 5.99 11.57 18.81
N ALA A 45 6.52 10.68 17.97
CA ALA A 45 6.56 10.91 16.54
C ALA A 45 5.13 11.26 16.12
N LYS A 46 4.94 12.46 15.55
CA LYS A 46 3.64 12.86 15.01
C LYS A 46 3.22 11.69 14.09
N PRO A 47 2.02 11.10 14.29
CA PRO A 47 1.59 9.98 13.46
C PRO A 47 1.75 10.38 12.00
N ASP A 48 2.32 9.48 11.20
CA ASP A 48 2.52 9.75 9.78
C ASP A 48 1.14 9.86 9.13
N THR A 49 0.75 11.09 8.83
CA THR A 49 -0.53 11.41 8.21
C THR A 49 -0.49 11.17 6.70
N SER A 50 0.64 10.73 6.15
CA SER A 50 0.75 10.45 4.73
C SER A 50 0.01 9.17 4.37
N ARG A 51 -0.60 9.18 3.18
CA ARG A 51 -1.16 8.00 2.54
C ARG A 51 -0.71 7.98 1.10
N SER A 52 -0.58 6.80 0.51
CA SER A 52 -0.30 6.70 -0.92
C SER A 52 -1.05 5.57 -1.59
N ILE A 53 -1.33 5.78 -2.88
CA ILE A 53 -1.91 4.79 -3.78
C ILE A 53 -1.12 4.89 -5.09
N ALA A 54 -0.40 3.83 -5.44
CA ALA A 54 0.30 3.70 -6.71
C ALA A 54 -0.34 2.60 -7.55
N VAL A 55 -0.92 2.94 -8.70
CA VAL A 55 -1.60 2.01 -9.60
C VAL A 55 -0.83 1.89 -10.90
N THR A 56 -0.35 0.69 -11.22
CA THR A 56 0.24 0.38 -12.52
C THR A 56 -0.76 -0.45 -13.34
N ILE A 57 -1.08 0.01 -14.56
CA ILE A 57 -2.00 -0.67 -15.49
C ILE A 57 -1.20 -1.16 -16.70
N ASN A 58 -1.32 -2.45 -17.02
CA ASN A 58 -0.65 -3.13 -18.14
C ASN A 58 0.87 -2.93 -18.19
N GLU A 59 1.50 -2.62 -17.05
CA GLU A 59 2.91 -2.19 -16.94
C GLU A 59 3.30 -0.97 -17.82
N ARG A 60 2.32 -0.22 -18.33
CA ARG A 60 2.52 0.86 -19.31
C ARG A 60 2.22 2.27 -18.78
N VAL A 61 1.29 2.36 -17.84
CA VAL A 61 0.90 3.63 -17.20
C VAL A 61 0.94 3.42 -15.70
N LYS A 62 1.60 4.33 -14.98
CA LYS A 62 1.60 4.34 -13.52
C LYS A 62 1.01 5.65 -13.00
N TYR A 63 0.01 5.54 -12.15
CA TYR A 63 -0.54 6.64 -11.37
C TYR A 63 0.13 6.61 -10.00
N GLU A 64 0.56 7.75 -9.49
CA GLU A 64 1.03 7.91 -8.12
C GLU A 64 0.22 9.02 -7.46
N LEU A 65 -0.45 8.68 -6.36
CA LEU A 65 -1.40 9.52 -5.66
C LEU A 65 -0.96 9.55 -4.20
N THR A 66 -0.71 10.74 -3.66
CA THR A 66 -0.15 10.90 -2.31
C THR A 66 -0.97 11.91 -1.53
N LYS A 67 -1.38 11.54 -0.34
CA LYS A 67 -1.97 12.43 0.66
C LYS A 67 -0.90 12.82 1.66
N ILE A 68 -0.85 14.08 2.05
CA ILE A 68 -0.05 14.57 3.18
C ILE A 68 -0.96 15.45 4.03
N ASP A 69 -1.07 15.13 5.32
CA ASP A 69 -2.08 15.69 6.23
C ASP A 69 -3.51 15.61 5.65
N THR A 70 -4.04 16.70 5.09
CA THR A 70 -5.38 16.78 4.48
C THR A 70 -5.37 16.89 2.96
N SER A 71 -4.22 17.11 2.35
CA SER A 71 -4.09 17.47 0.93
C SER A 71 -3.64 16.28 0.09
N TRP A 72 -4.38 15.98 -0.96
CA TRP A 72 -3.98 15.03 -2.00
C TRP A 72 -3.22 15.74 -3.13
N THR A 73 -2.24 15.03 -3.68
CA THR A 73 -1.57 15.33 -4.94
C THR A 73 -1.54 14.06 -5.79
N GLY A 74 -1.34 14.22 -7.10
CA GLY A 74 -1.26 13.08 -8.01
C GLY A 74 -0.46 13.39 -9.27
N VAL A 75 0.19 12.35 -9.80
CA VAL A 75 0.87 12.37 -11.09
C VAL A 75 0.55 11.11 -11.88
N VAL A 76 0.61 11.20 -13.21
CA VAL A 76 0.71 10.04 -14.09
C VAL A 76 2.10 10.01 -14.72
N LEU A 77 2.75 8.85 -14.60
CA LEU A 77 4.02 8.53 -15.20
C LEU A 77 3.77 7.77 -16.50
N GLN A 78 4.32 8.30 -17.59
CA GLN A 78 4.36 7.64 -18.89
C GLN A 78 5.75 7.03 -19.09
N TYR A 79 5.79 5.74 -19.42
CA TYR A 79 7.02 5.03 -19.74
C TYR A 79 7.36 5.13 -21.23
N ASP A 80 8.64 5.06 -21.56
CA ASP A 80 9.11 4.96 -22.94
C ASP A 80 8.54 3.69 -23.61
N THR A 81 7.90 3.87 -24.76
CA THR A 81 7.32 2.78 -25.56
C THR A 81 8.31 2.20 -26.57
N ASN A 82 9.43 2.88 -26.81
CA ASN A 82 10.49 2.41 -27.73
C ASN A 82 11.41 1.38 -27.06
N ASP A 83 11.66 1.53 -25.75
CA ASP A 83 12.38 0.57 -24.93
C ASP A 83 11.57 0.20 -23.66
N PRO A 84 10.61 -0.74 -23.79
CA PRO A 84 9.76 -1.17 -22.68
C PRO A 84 10.51 -1.97 -21.61
N LEU A 85 11.74 -2.42 -21.87
CA LEU A 85 12.56 -3.16 -20.91
C LEU A 85 13.19 -2.22 -19.87
N THR A 86 13.61 -1.02 -20.30
CA THR A 86 14.15 -0.01 -19.37
C THR A 86 13.11 0.63 -18.46
N ARG A 87 11.82 0.63 -18.87
CA ARG A 87 10.73 1.35 -18.18
C ARG A 87 11.11 2.79 -17.82
N LYS A 88 11.88 3.46 -18.69
CA LYS A 88 12.32 4.83 -18.48
C LYS A 88 11.10 5.75 -18.44
N ILE A 89 10.95 6.54 -17.37
CA ILE A 89 9.91 7.57 -17.30
C ILE A 89 10.28 8.66 -18.32
N VAL A 90 9.41 8.92 -19.28
CA VAL A 90 9.58 9.98 -20.29
C VAL A 90 8.81 11.25 -19.92
N ARG A 91 7.72 11.11 -19.16
CA ARG A 91 6.91 12.20 -18.64
C ARG A 91 6.34 11.86 -17.27
N GLU A 92 6.36 12.85 -16.39
CA GLU A 92 5.57 12.92 -15.18
C GLU A 92 4.60 14.09 -15.37
N ILE A 93 3.30 13.83 -15.28
CA ILE A 93 2.25 14.81 -15.59
C ILE A 93 1.36 14.97 -14.37
N PRO A 94 1.27 16.16 -13.75
CA PRO A 94 0.38 16.40 -12.63
C PRO A 94 -1.09 16.13 -12.98
N LEU A 95 -1.82 15.57 -12.01
CA LEU A 95 -3.23 15.22 -12.13
C LEU A 95 -4.10 15.97 -11.12
N VAL A 96 -5.35 16.23 -11.51
CA VAL A 96 -6.44 16.59 -10.61
C VAL A 96 -7.70 15.79 -10.95
N PRO A 97 -8.46 15.27 -9.96
CA PRO A 97 -9.75 14.65 -10.23
C PRO A 97 -10.75 15.68 -10.76
N ALA A 98 -11.63 15.28 -11.68
CA ALA A 98 -12.61 16.12 -12.35
C ALA A 98 -13.57 16.83 -11.38
N TYR A 99 -13.86 16.19 -10.24
CA TYR A 99 -14.72 16.66 -9.15
C TYR A 99 -13.92 17.02 -7.88
N GLY A 100 -12.58 17.03 -7.96
CA GLY A 100 -11.69 17.39 -6.86
C GLY A 100 -11.38 16.25 -5.88
N TRP A 101 -10.45 16.53 -4.97
CA TRP A 101 -9.84 15.53 -4.09
C TRP A 101 -10.76 14.96 -3.00
N SER A 102 -11.82 15.69 -2.62
CA SER A 102 -12.81 15.19 -1.66
C SER A 102 -13.60 14.01 -2.23
N ASP A 103 -14.04 14.12 -3.49
CA ASP A 103 -14.77 13.04 -4.15
C ASP A 103 -13.86 11.87 -4.53
N PHE A 104 -12.59 12.13 -4.82
CA PHE A 104 -11.58 11.08 -4.94
C PHE A 104 -11.43 10.26 -3.65
N GLU A 105 -11.32 10.92 -2.48
CA GLU A 105 -11.26 10.22 -1.19
C GLU A 105 -12.53 9.36 -0.96
N ASN A 106 -13.71 9.90 -1.28
CA ASN A 106 -14.98 9.16 -1.20
C ASN A 106 -14.96 7.90 -2.08
N VAL A 107 -14.45 7.99 -3.31
CA VAL A 107 -14.29 6.84 -4.23
C VAL A 107 -13.29 5.82 -3.68
N VAL A 108 -12.14 6.27 -3.17
CA VAL A 108 -11.11 5.40 -2.57
C VAL A 108 -11.65 4.62 -1.37
N GLN A 109 -12.45 5.26 -0.52
CA GLN A 109 -13.09 4.63 0.64
C GLN A 109 -14.21 3.67 0.22
N PHE A 110 -15.11 4.11 -0.67
CA PHE A 110 -16.23 3.31 -1.16
C PHE A 110 -15.77 2.03 -1.89
N LEU A 111 -14.71 2.13 -2.71
CA LEU A 111 -14.13 0.98 -3.41
C LEU A 111 -13.17 0.16 -2.53
N MET A 112 -12.96 0.53 -1.26
CA MET A 112 -12.14 -0.21 -0.30
C MET A 112 -10.67 -0.41 -0.74
N ILE A 113 -10.09 0.57 -1.44
CA ILE A 113 -8.77 0.44 -2.12
C ILE A 113 -7.63 0.07 -1.15
N TYR A 114 -7.71 0.47 0.12
CA TYR A 114 -6.71 0.09 1.13
C TYR A 114 -6.83 -1.36 1.63
N THR A 115 -7.95 -2.05 1.38
CA THR A 115 -8.26 -3.36 2.00
C THR A 115 -8.69 -4.47 1.03
N ILE A 116 -8.83 -4.19 -0.28
CA ILE A 116 -8.99 -5.23 -1.32
C ILE A 116 -7.85 -6.27 -1.19
N PRO A 117 -8.15 -7.59 -1.06
CA PRO A 117 -7.14 -8.67 -0.99
C PRO A 117 -6.36 -8.82 -2.31
N ASP A 118 -5.26 -9.58 -2.33
CA ASP A 118 -4.63 -9.98 -3.61
C ASP A 118 -5.53 -11.00 -4.33
N GLN A 119 -5.58 -11.00 -5.67
CA GLN A 119 -6.53 -11.85 -6.42
C GLN A 119 -6.39 -13.35 -6.08
N LYS A 120 -5.16 -13.81 -5.79
CA LYS A 120 -4.88 -15.20 -5.37
C LYS A 120 -5.41 -15.55 -3.96
N GLU A 121 -5.77 -14.55 -3.16
CA GLU A 121 -6.27 -14.66 -1.78
C GLU A 121 -7.81 -14.74 -1.74
N ILE A 122 -8.48 -14.48 -2.86
CA ILE A 122 -9.94 -14.61 -3.00
C ILE A 122 -10.33 -16.09 -2.88
N GLU A 123 -11.29 -16.38 -2.00
CA GLU A 123 -11.74 -17.75 -1.75
C GLU A 123 -12.39 -18.35 -3.01
N ASN A 124 -11.99 -19.57 -3.38
CA ASN A 124 -12.46 -20.26 -4.57
C ASN A 124 -12.23 -19.48 -5.89
N HIS A 125 -11.20 -18.63 -5.95
CA HIS A 125 -10.84 -17.89 -7.17
C HIS A 125 -10.60 -18.84 -8.35
N THR A 126 -11.30 -18.58 -9.46
CA THR A 126 -11.09 -19.26 -10.74
C THR A 126 -10.84 -18.20 -11.81
N PRO A 127 -9.61 -18.11 -12.38
CA PRO A 127 -9.28 -17.09 -13.36
C PRO A 127 -10.17 -17.14 -14.61
N ALA A 128 -10.74 -16.00 -14.98
CA ALA A 128 -11.54 -15.89 -16.20
C ALA A 128 -10.68 -16.03 -17.49
N PRO A 129 -11.25 -16.51 -18.61
CA PRO A 129 -10.57 -16.56 -19.90
C PRO A 129 -10.08 -15.18 -20.36
N ILE A 130 -8.86 -15.12 -20.88
CA ILE A 130 -8.24 -13.89 -21.41
C ILE A 130 -9.00 -13.42 -22.66
N SER A 131 -9.22 -12.12 -22.76
CA SER A 131 -9.88 -11.43 -23.88
C SER A 131 -9.05 -10.23 -24.35
N ASN A 132 -9.52 -9.53 -25.38
CA ASN A 132 -8.94 -8.26 -25.82
C ASN A 132 -9.17 -7.08 -24.84
N GLN A 133 -10.02 -7.26 -23.83
CA GLN A 133 -10.30 -6.25 -22.80
C GLN A 133 -9.47 -6.47 -21.52
N SER A 134 -8.86 -7.65 -21.36
CA SER A 134 -8.10 -8.04 -20.19
C SER A 134 -6.96 -7.07 -19.88
N ARG A 135 -6.85 -6.67 -18.61
CA ARG A 135 -5.73 -5.85 -18.11
C ARG A 135 -5.01 -6.53 -16.96
N SER A 136 -3.80 -6.08 -16.69
CA SER A 136 -3.11 -6.31 -15.42
C SER A 136 -3.10 -5.04 -14.59
N TYR A 137 -3.43 -5.18 -13.32
CA TYR A 137 -3.38 -4.14 -12.30
C TYR A 137 -2.39 -4.57 -11.22
N LYS A 138 -1.45 -3.67 -10.91
CA LYS A 138 -0.63 -3.76 -9.70
C LYS A 138 -0.87 -2.51 -8.87
N ILE A 139 -1.42 -2.69 -7.68
CA ILE A 139 -1.81 -1.60 -6.79
C ILE A 139 -1.00 -1.72 -5.51
N ALA A 140 -0.19 -0.71 -5.22
CA ALA A 140 0.50 -0.57 -3.95
C ALA A 140 -0.15 0.55 -3.15
N VAL A 141 -0.36 0.34 -1.85
CA VAL A 141 -1.02 1.31 -0.97
C VAL A 141 -0.30 1.42 0.37
N PHE A 142 -0.36 2.62 0.94
CA PHE A 142 0.04 2.93 2.31
C PHE A 142 -1.09 3.73 2.98
N ASP A 143 -1.63 3.24 4.09
CA ASP A 143 -2.80 3.84 4.79
C ASP A 143 -2.42 4.84 5.92
N GLY A 144 -1.12 4.98 6.19
CA GLY A 144 -0.52 5.73 7.31
C GLY A 144 0.20 4.82 8.31
N GLU A 145 -0.10 3.52 8.33
CA GLU A 145 0.47 2.53 9.25
C GLU A 145 1.01 1.29 8.49
N ASN A 146 0.26 0.80 7.51
CA ASN A 146 0.50 -0.46 6.81
C ASN A 146 0.76 -0.21 5.32
N SER A 147 1.81 -0.84 4.79
CA SER A 147 2.05 -0.94 3.35
C SER A 147 1.62 -2.32 2.84
N ARG A 148 0.84 -2.37 1.75
CA ARG A 148 0.54 -3.62 1.02
C ARG A 148 0.64 -3.40 -0.48
N THR A 149 0.79 -4.49 -1.23
CA THR A 149 0.70 -4.49 -2.70
C THR A 149 -0.10 -5.70 -3.12
N TYR A 150 -1.05 -5.48 -4.02
CA TYR A 150 -1.92 -6.51 -4.54
C TYR A 150 -2.04 -6.44 -6.06
N HIS A 151 -2.32 -7.58 -6.68
CA HIS A 151 -2.30 -7.77 -8.13
C HIS A 151 -3.60 -8.41 -8.59
N TYR A 152 -4.11 -7.93 -9.74
CA TYR A 152 -5.25 -8.50 -10.43
C TYR A 152 -4.92 -8.64 -11.92
N PHE A 153 -5.13 -9.83 -12.45
CA PHE A 153 -4.97 -10.14 -13.86
C PHE A 153 -6.33 -10.57 -14.44
N ASN A 154 -6.73 -9.91 -15.54
CA ASN A 154 -8.04 -10.08 -16.17
C ASN A 154 -9.27 -9.88 -15.22
N PRO A 155 -9.29 -8.90 -14.29
CA PRO A 155 -10.47 -8.68 -13.47
C PRO A 155 -11.71 -8.25 -14.28
N GLU A 156 -11.54 -7.81 -15.53
CA GLU A 156 -12.65 -7.54 -16.47
C GLU A 156 -13.50 -8.79 -16.78
N GLY A 157 -12.90 -9.99 -16.74
CA GLY A 157 -13.60 -11.25 -16.95
C GLY A 157 -14.36 -11.77 -15.72
N GLU A 158 -14.26 -11.07 -14.58
CA GLU A 158 -14.64 -11.56 -13.25
C GLU A 158 -15.61 -10.60 -12.51
N LEU A 159 -16.18 -9.65 -13.23
CA LEU A 159 -16.94 -8.53 -12.68
C LEU A 159 -18.26 -8.94 -11.98
N ASN A 160 -18.82 -10.09 -12.32
CA ASN A 160 -20.07 -10.57 -11.73
C ASN A 160 -19.82 -11.50 -10.53
N GLU A 161 -18.65 -12.10 -10.49
CA GLU A 161 -18.23 -13.18 -9.60
C GLU A 161 -17.55 -12.63 -8.34
N TYR A 162 -16.64 -11.66 -8.49
CA TYR A 162 -15.83 -11.12 -7.40
C TYR A 162 -16.00 -9.59 -7.30
N TRP A 163 -16.38 -9.10 -6.10
CA TRP A 163 -16.57 -7.67 -5.86
C TRP A 163 -15.23 -6.92 -5.90
N GLU A 164 -14.15 -7.62 -5.54
CA GLU A 164 -12.77 -7.14 -5.60
C GLU A 164 -12.38 -6.78 -7.03
N SER A 165 -12.58 -7.70 -7.98
CA SER A 165 -12.32 -7.49 -9.40
C SER A 165 -13.16 -6.32 -9.96
N ARG A 166 -14.42 -6.21 -9.52
CA ARG A 166 -15.29 -5.05 -9.84
C ARG A 166 -14.72 -3.73 -9.32
N ASN A 167 -14.28 -3.68 -8.06
CA ASN A 167 -13.74 -2.45 -7.46
C ASN A 167 -12.40 -2.05 -8.10
N VAL A 168 -11.53 -3.01 -8.42
CA VAL A 168 -10.26 -2.77 -9.14
C VAL A 168 -10.51 -2.19 -10.52
N VAL A 169 -11.41 -2.78 -11.32
CA VAL A 169 -11.75 -2.26 -12.66
C VAL A 169 -12.44 -0.90 -12.57
N THR A 170 -13.31 -0.69 -11.57
CA THR A 170 -13.99 0.60 -11.36
C THR A 170 -12.99 1.70 -11.02
N PHE A 171 -12.04 1.42 -10.11
CA PHE A 171 -10.98 2.38 -9.75
C PHE A 171 -10.03 2.66 -10.91
N GLY A 172 -9.61 1.61 -11.63
CA GLY A 172 -8.83 1.74 -12.84
C GLY A 172 -9.51 2.58 -13.92
N THR A 173 -10.83 2.41 -14.08
CA THR A 173 -11.64 3.22 -14.99
C THR A 173 -11.67 4.69 -14.54
N TYR A 174 -11.98 4.95 -13.26
CA TYR A 174 -11.97 6.29 -12.67
C TYR A 174 -10.64 7.02 -12.90
N LEU A 175 -9.50 6.35 -12.68
CA LEU A 175 -8.17 6.93 -12.94
C LEU A 175 -7.94 7.28 -14.42
N THR A 176 -8.62 6.62 -15.35
CA THR A 176 -8.49 6.89 -16.80
C THR A 176 -9.52 7.88 -17.35
N SER A 177 -10.70 8.03 -16.72
CA SER A 177 -11.76 8.92 -17.20
C SER A 177 -11.90 10.23 -16.40
N GLU A 178 -11.71 10.17 -15.08
CA GLU A 178 -11.98 11.30 -14.18
C GLU A 178 -10.72 12.07 -13.76
N MET A 179 -9.52 11.53 -13.97
CA MET A 179 -8.28 12.28 -13.73
C MET A 179 -7.94 13.15 -14.92
N LYS A 180 -7.89 14.47 -14.70
CA LYS A 180 -7.49 15.47 -15.70
C LYS A 180 -6.01 15.79 -15.53
N VAL A 181 -5.28 15.83 -16.63
CA VAL A 181 -3.92 16.38 -16.65
C VAL A 181 -3.97 17.88 -16.41
N ILE A 182 -3.06 18.41 -15.60
CA ILE A 182 -2.84 19.85 -15.50
C ILE A 182 -1.97 20.25 -16.69
N GLU A 183 -2.54 20.95 -17.66
CA GLU A 183 -1.76 21.52 -18.77
C GLU A 183 -0.87 22.65 -18.24
N GLU A 184 0.44 22.49 -18.40
CA GLU A 184 1.38 23.60 -18.21
C GLU A 184 1.14 24.64 -19.31
N LYS A 185 0.82 25.87 -18.89
CA LYS A 185 0.74 27.01 -19.81
C LYS A 185 2.15 27.41 -20.23
N ASN A 186 2.51 27.06 -21.47
CA ASN A 186 3.65 27.64 -22.19
C ASN A 186 3.48 29.14 -22.42
#